data_AF-A0A1F3RL99-F1
#
_entry.id   AF-A0A1F3RL99-F1
#
_cell.length_a   1.000
_cell.length_b   1.000
_cell.length_c   1.000
_cell.angle_alpha   90.00
_cell.angle_beta   90.00
_cell.angle_gamma   90.00
#
_symmetry.space_group_name_H-M   'P 1'
#
loop_
_entity.id
_entity.type
_entity.pdbx_description
1 polymer ?
#
loop_
_entity_poly.entity_id
_entity_poly.type
_entity_poly.pdbx_seq_one_letter_code
_entity_poly.pdbx_strand_id
1 'polypeptide(L)'
;MTINEVFPKNVQVILDEKIVKSLVVIPNIRLAFKNQYLLSEGIVVIPNTVEVTGPASVLDTIKSIPTNFEELNNVEGSLSKKIKLSSDFLDTHHLQTKISSVEVKINTDKFTEYKLNLPIAIRNISDTVHIELIPQVVEIKFLIPLNKLAQLKPEEFQILVDYNELSPIYKKLKVHLVKHPYFIKNITLKPAKVEYVLKRKEK
;
A
#
# COMPACT_ATOMS: atom_id res chain seq x y z
N MET A 1 -13.63 -68.92 -17.10
CA MET A 1 -12.98 -67.63 -17.42
C MET A 1 -12.48 -67.07 -16.10
N THR A 2 -11.18 -67.13 -15.86
CA THR A 2 -10.58 -66.80 -14.56
C THR A 2 -9.77 -65.51 -14.73
N ILE A 3 -10.04 -64.50 -13.90
CA ILE A 3 -9.34 -63.21 -13.95
C ILE A 3 -7.97 -63.40 -13.30
N ASN A 4 -6.91 -63.27 -14.11
CA ASN A 4 -5.51 -63.31 -13.67
C ASN A 4 -5.02 -61.86 -13.51
N GLU A 5 -4.76 -61.50 -12.25
CA GLU A 5 -4.13 -60.25 -11.79
C GLU A 5 -5.00 -58.98 -11.77
N VAL A 6 -4.98 -58.35 -10.59
CA VAL A 6 -5.46 -57.00 -10.32
C VAL A 6 -4.22 -56.12 -10.13
N PHE A 7 -4.09 -55.05 -10.92
CA PHE A 7 -3.05 -54.03 -10.77
C PHE A 7 -3.66 -52.73 -10.26
N PRO A 8 -3.00 -52.02 -9.32
CA PRO A 8 -1.65 -52.23 -8.79
C PRO A 8 -1.57 -53.19 -7.58
N LYS A 9 -0.41 -53.84 -7.40
CA LYS A 9 -0.12 -54.75 -6.27
C LYS A 9 -0.08 -54.06 -4.90
N ASN A 10 0.17 -52.75 -4.86
CA ASN A 10 0.18 -51.94 -3.63
C ASN A 10 -0.42 -50.56 -3.93
N VAL A 11 -1.30 -50.09 -3.04
CA VAL A 11 -1.82 -48.71 -3.02
C VAL A 11 -1.38 -48.10 -1.70
N GLN A 12 -0.53 -47.07 -1.75
CA GLN A 12 -0.22 -46.27 -0.56
C GLN A 12 -1.32 -45.22 -0.37
N VAL A 13 -2.10 -45.37 0.69
CA VAL A 13 -3.09 -44.38 1.10
C VAL A 13 -2.50 -43.57 2.24
N ILE A 14 -2.22 -42.30 1.99
CA ILE A 14 -1.88 -41.34 3.05
C ILE A 14 -3.20 -40.84 3.61
N LEU A 15 -3.48 -41.17 4.86
CA LEU A 15 -4.67 -40.69 5.57
C LEU A 15 -4.35 -39.34 6.18
N ASP A 16 -5.05 -38.30 5.72
CA ASP A 16 -5.02 -36.97 6.30
C ASP A 16 -6.43 -36.63 6.79
N GLU A 17 -6.51 -35.94 7.93
CA GLU A 17 -7.78 -35.51 8.50
C GLU A 17 -8.38 -34.40 7.63
N LYS A 18 -9.67 -34.51 7.34
CA LYS A 18 -10.40 -33.45 6.64
C LYS A 18 -10.88 -32.42 7.66
N ILE A 19 -10.29 -31.22 7.62
CA ILE A 19 -10.64 -30.12 8.52
C ILE A 19 -11.26 -28.95 7.75
N VAL A 20 -11.86 -28.02 8.48
CA VAL A 20 -12.39 -26.75 7.97
C VAL A 20 -11.56 -25.60 8.53
N LYS A 21 -11.14 -24.68 7.68
CA LYS A 21 -10.39 -23.47 8.05
C LYS A 21 -10.95 -22.25 7.34
N SER A 22 -11.02 -21.12 8.05
CA SER A 22 -11.33 -19.83 7.43
C SER A 22 -10.06 -19.21 6.84
N LEU A 23 -10.09 -18.89 5.54
CA LEU A 23 -8.96 -18.33 4.80
C LEU A 23 -9.31 -16.95 4.25
N VAL A 24 -8.33 -16.04 4.30
CA VAL A 24 -8.47 -14.69 3.71
C VAL A 24 -8.45 -14.79 2.18
N VAL A 25 -9.37 -14.10 1.52
CA VAL A 25 -9.41 -14.04 0.06
C VAL A 25 -8.49 -12.93 -0.44
N ILE A 26 -7.57 -13.27 -1.34
CA ILE A 26 -6.66 -12.31 -1.97
C ILE A 26 -7.04 -12.13 -3.44
N PRO A 27 -7.46 -10.92 -3.85
CA PRO A 27 -7.84 -10.68 -5.24
C PRO A 27 -6.61 -10.68 -6.13
N ASN A 28 -6.58 -11.53 -7.15
CA ASN A 28 -5.54 -11.56 -8.16
C ASN A 28 -5.90 -10.63 -9.32
N ILE A 29 -5.64 -9.33 -9.16
CA ILE A 29 -6.10 -8.31 -10.10
C ILE A 29 -4.95 -7.41 -10.53
N ARG A 30 -4.88 -7.14 -11.84
CA ARG A 30 -4.04 -6.08 -12.40
C ARG A 30 -4.89 -4.87 -12.75
N LEU A 31 -4.56 -3.72 -12.19
CA LEU A 31 -5.27 -2.46 -12.40
C LEU A 31 -4.44 -1.50 -13.24
N ALA A 32 -5.04 -0.98 -14.31
CA ALA A 32 -4.56 0.21 -15.02
C ALA A 32 -5.63 1.29 -14.96
N PHE A 33 -5.30 2.41 -14.31
CA PHE A 33 -6.21 3.53 -14.14
C PHE A 33 -6.22 4.44 -15.36
N LYS A 34 -7.35 5.11 -15.60
CA LYS A 34 -7.42 6.21 -16.55
C LYS A 34 -6.52 7.36 -16.06
N ASN A 35 -6.05 8.21 -16.97
CA ASN A 35 -5.20 9.36 -16.62
C ASN A 35 -5.83 10.20 -15.49
N GLN A 36 -5.01 10.62 -14.52
CA GLN A 36 -5.40 11.34 -13.31
C GLN A 36 -6.28 10.57 -12.33
N TYR A 37 -6.67 9.32 -12.61
CA TYR A 37 -7.34 8.49 -11.61
C TYR A 37 -6.32 7.68 -10.83
N LEU A 38 -6.52 7.61 -9.52
CA LEU A 38 -5.80 6.72 -8.64
C LEU A 38 -6.77 6.06 -7.67
N LEU A 39 -6.34 4.94 -7.13
CA LEU A 39 -7.07 4.24 -6.08
C LEU A 39 -7.28 5.16 -4.86
N SER A 40 -8.52 5.33 -4.44
CA SER A 40 -8.90 6.15 -3.28
C SER A 40 -8.44 5.50 -1.98
N GLU A 41 -8.87 4.25 -1.78
CA GLU A 41 -8.66 3.42 -0.59
C GLU A 41 -8.06 2.06 -0.97
N GLY A 42 -8.10 1.05 -0.10
CA GLY A 42 -7.76 -0.31 -0.51
C GLY A 42 -8.80 -0.93 -1.46
N ILE A 43 -8.43 -2.04 -2.09
CA ILE A 43 -9.40 -2.92 -2.75
C ILE A 43 -10.18 -3.65 -1.67
N VAL A 44 -11.52 -3.61 -1.75
CA VAL A 44 -12.40 -4.28 -0.78
C VAL A 44 -12.92 -5.58 -1.38
N VAL A 45 -12.84 -6.67 -0.62
CA VAL A 45 -13.30 -7.99 -1.04
C VAL A 45 -14.40 -8.48 -0.10
N ILE A 46 -15.53 -8.93 -0.65
CA ILE A 46 -16.72 -9.31 0.09
C ILE A 46 -17.25 -10.67 -0.41
N PRO A 47 -17.29 -11.71 0.44
CA PRO A 47 -16.67 -11.76 1.77
C PRO A 47 -15.15 -11.71 1.68
N ASN A 48 -14.50 -11.13 2.70
CA ASN A 48 -13.03 -11.05 2.80
C ASN A 48 -12.38 -12.36 3.25
N THR A 49 -13.19 -13.30 3.74
CA THR A 49 -12.79 -14.62 4.20
C THR A 49 -13.80 -15.66 3.72
N VAL A 50 -13.34 -16.89 3.51
CA VAL A 50 -14.19 -18.02 3.13
C VAL A 50 -13.80 -19.25 3.93
N GLU A 51 -14.79 -20.06 4.28
CA GLU A 51 -14.56 -21.38 4.85
C GLU A 51 -14.12 -22.34 3.75
N VAL A 52 -12.98 -23.00 3.98
CA VAL A 52 -12.38 -23.96 3.08
C VAL A 52 -12.20 -25.27 3.82
N THR A 53 -12.59 -26.36 3.17
CA THR A 53 -12.46 -27.73 3.68
C THR A 53 -11.41 -28.47 2.86
N GLY A 54 -10.52 -29.20 3.52
CA GLY A 54 -9.42 -29.89 2.85
C GLY A 54 -8.56 -30.71 3.82
N PRO A 55 -7.45 -31.30 3.32
CA PRO A 55 -6.51 -32.04 4.15
C PRO A 55 -5.85 -31.13 5.19
N ALA A 56 -5.71 -31.58 6.44
CA ALA A 56 -5.15 -30.78 7.53
C ALA A 56 -3.72 -30.33 7.23
N SER A 57 -2.89 -31.23 6.69
CA SER A 57 -1.50 -30.92 6.32
C SER A 57 -1.41 -29.78 5.29
N VAL A 58 -2.37 -29.70 4.37
CA VAL A 58 -2.45 -28.63 3.37
C VAL A 58 -2.96 -27.35 4.02
N LEU A 59 -4.08 -27.44 4.75
CA LEU A 59 -4.70 -26.28 5.38
C LEU A 59 -3.79 -25.59 6.42
N ASP A 60 -2.88 -26.31 7.06
CA ASP A 60 -1.89 -25.75 7.99
C ASP A 60 -0.87 -24.84 7.28
N THR A 61 -0.53 -25.14 6.02
CA THR A 61 0.45 -24.38 5.24
C THR A 61 -0.12 -23.13 4.57
N ILE A 62 -1.41 -23.16 4.21
CA ILE A 62 -2.05 -22.06 3.48
C ILE A 62 -2.69 -21.03 4.42
N LYS A 63 -2.50 -19.75 4.08
CA LYS A 63 -3.03 -18.60 4.83
C LYS A 63 -4.11 -17.84 4.08
N SER A 64 -4.18 -18.03 2.77
CA SER A 64 -5.08 -17.30 1.89
C SER A 64 -5.48 -18.14 0.68
N ILE A 65 -6.56 -17.70 0.03
CA ILE A 65 -7.05 -18.25 -1.22
C ILE A 65 -7.11 -17.15 -2.28
N PRO A 66 -6.50 -17.34 -3.46
CA PRO A 66 -6.54 -16.35 -4.52
C PRO A 66 -7.86 -16.42 -5.30
N THR A 67 -8.23 -15.30 -5.92
CA THR A 67 -9.23 -15.29 -6.99
C THR A 67 -8.62 -15.68 -8.33
N ASN A 68 -9.46 -15.93 -9.33
CA ASN A 68 -9.03 -15.93 -10.73
C ASN A 68 -8.40 -14.58 -11.09
N PHE A 69 -7.45 -14.62 -12.04
CA PHE A 69 -6.80 -13.43 -12.55
C PHE A 69 -7.79 -12.57 -13.33
N GLU A 70 -7.77 -11.27 -13.07
CA GLU A 70 -8.55 -10.26 -13.80
C GLU A 70 -7.67 -9.05 -14.13
N GLU A 71 -7.75 -8.58 -15.37
CA GLU A 71 -7.08 -7.35 -15.80
C GLU A 71 -8.14 -6.28 -16.09
N LEU A 72 -8.05 -5.16 -15.39
CA LEU A 72 -8.98 -4.04 -15.50
C LEU A 72 -8.23 -2.81 -15.98
N ASN A 73 -8.55 -2.38 -17.20
CA ASN A 73 -7.93 -1.24 -17.85
C ASN A 73 -8.87 -0.02 -17.84
N ASN A 74 -8.29 1.17 -17.89
CA ASN A 74 -9.01 2.46 -17.88
C ASN A 74 -10.00 2.60 -16.71
N VAL A 75 -9.65 2.09 -15.54
CA VAL A 75 -10.51 2.16 -14.35
C VAL A 75 -10.70 3.63 -13.93
N GLU A 76 -11.96 4.03 -13.78
CA GLU A 76 -12.39 5.31 -13.23
C GLU A 76 -13.68 5.16 -12.40
N GLY A 77 -13.86 6.01 -11.40
CA GLY A 77 -14.99 5.96 -10.47
C GLY A 77 -15.00 4.72 -9.57
N SER A 78 -16.20 4.31 -9.15
CA SER A 78 -16.44 3.10 -8.36
C SER A 78 -16.81 1.94 -9.26
N LEU A 79 -16.07 0.84 -9.11
CA LEU A 79 -16.30 -0.42 -9.80
C LEU A 79 -16.58 -1.51 -8.78
N SER A 80 -17.63 -2.30 -9.01
CA SER A 80 -17.86 -3.56 -8.31
C SER A 80 -17.89 -4.70 -9.31
N LYS A 81 -17.11 -5.75 -9.07
CA LYS A 81 -17.02 -6.92 -9.94
C LYS A 81 -17.06 -8.21 -9.13
N LYS A 82 -17.89 -9.15 -9.55
CA LYS A 82 -17.91 -10.51 -8.99
C LYS A 82 -16.82 -11.35 -9.65
N ILE A 83 -15.87 -11.86 -8.86
CA ILE A 83 -14.71 -12.63 -9.32
C ILE A 83 -14.74 -14.00 -8.65
N LYS A 84 -14.54 -15.06 -9.45
CA LYS A 84 -14.49 -16.44 -8.94
C LYS A 84 -13.21 -16.68 -8.13
N LEU A 85 -13.31 -17.54 -7.11
CA LEU A 85 -12.12 -18.11 -6.48
C LEU A 85 -11.34 -18.95 -7.50
N SER A 86 -10.02 -19.07 -7.33
CA SER A 86 -9.19 -19.83 -8.25
C SER A 86 -9.51 -21.32 -8.20
N SER A 87 -10.12 -21.84 -9.27
CA SER A 87 -10.38 -23.28 -9.41
C SER A 87 -9.08 -24.07 -9.42
N ASP A 88 -8.08 -23.60 -10.16
CA ASP A 88 -6.78 -24.27 -10.27
C ASP A 88 -6.10 -24.38 -8.90
N PHE A 89 -6.19 -23.33 -8.08
CA PHE A 89 -5.69 -23.37 -6.71
C PHE A 89 -6.45 -24.38 -5.84
N LEU A 90 -7.78 -24.38 -5.91
CA LEU A 90 -8.62 -25.32 -5.16
C LEU A 90 -8.34 -26.77 -5.55
N ASP A 91 -8.28 -27.05 -6.85
CA ASP A 91 -8.11 -28.40 -7.39
C ASP A 91 -6.71 -28.95 -7.08
N THR A 92 -5.67 -28.13 -7.27
CA THR A 92 -4.27 -28.51 -6.98
C THR A 92 -4.05 -28.87 -5.50
N HIS A 93 -4.81 -28.25 -4.60
CA HIS A 93 -4.69 -28.45 -3.16
C HIS A 93 -5.80 -29.34 -2.57
N HIS A 94 -6.66 -29.92 -3.43
CA HIS A 94 -7.82 -30.74 -3.05
C HIS A 94 -8.75 -30.06 -2.03
N LEU A 95 -9.00 -28.77 -2.23
CA LEU A 95 -9.80 -27.91 -1.35
C LEU A 95 -11.23 -27.75 -1.87
N GLN A 96 -12.17 -27.59 -0.95
CA GLN A 96 -13.59 -27.40 -1.24
C GLN A 96 -14.14 -26.20 -0.47
N THR A 97 -15.03 -25.43 -1.08
CA THR A 97 -15.72 -24.32 -0.42
C THR A 97 -17.13 -24.15 -0.98
N LYS A 98 -18.05 -23.64 -0.14
CA LYS A 98 -19.42 -23.31 -0.54
C LYS A 98 -19.50 -22.02 -1.35
N ILE A 99 -18.52 -21.13 -1.19
CA ILE A 99 -18.49 -19.81 -1.83
C ILE A 99 -17.58 -19.89 -3.05
N SER A 100 -18.14 -19.86 -4.25
CA SER A 100 -17.38 -19.96 -5.50
C SER A 100 -16.85 -18.62 -6.03
N SER A 101 -17.31 -17.50 -5.47
CA SER A 101 -16.96 -16.16 -5.94
C SER A 101 -17.15 -15.10 -4.86
N VAL A 102 -16.43 -14.00 -5.00
CA VAL A 102 -16.45 -12.83 -4.12
C VAL A 102 -16.75 -11.57 -4.93
N GLU A 103 -17.34 -10.59 -4.29
CA GLU A 103 -17.48 -9.23 -4.82
C GLU A 103 -16.21 -8.44 -4.51
N VAL A 104 -15.58 -7.88 -5.54
CA VAL A 104 -14.42 -6.99 -5.41
C VAL A 104 -14.84 -5.58 -5.77
N LYS A 105 -14.67 -4.65 -4.83
CA LYS A 105 -14.96 -3.22 -4.96
C LYS A 105 -13.68 -2.44 -5.06
N ILE A 106 -13.60 -1.60 -6.08
CA ILE A 106 -12.46 -0.74 -6.39
C ILE A 106 -13.01 0.68 -6.50
N ASN A 107 -12.53 1.57 -5.64
CA ASN A 107 -12.90 2.98 -5.66
C ASN A 107 -11.70 3.80 -6.11
N THR A 108 -11.93 4.70 -7.07
CA THR A 108 -10.92 5.60 -7.59
C THR A 108 -11.39 7.04 -7.53
N ASP A 109 -10.47 7.93 -7.23
CA ASP A 109 -10.67 9.37 -7.25
C ASP A 109 -9.83 9.98 -8.36
N LYS A 110 -10.28 11.14 -8.84
CA LYS A 110 -9.46 11.98 -9.71
C LYS A 110 -8.52 12.82 -8.86
N PHE A 111 -7.23 12.68 -9.13
CA PHE A 111 -6.14 13.42 -8.49
C PHE A 111 -5.61 14.50 -9.42
N THR A 112 -5.16 15.61 -8.82
CA THR A 112 -4.37 16.63 -9.50
C THR A 112 -3.02 16.76 -8.83
N GLU A 113 -2.02 17.18 -9.59
CA GLU A 113 -0.78 17.68 -9.02
C GLU A 113 -1.03 19.04 -8.39
N TYR A 114 -0.49 19.25 -7.20
CA TYR A 114 -0.55 20.52 -6.49
C TYR A 114 0.81 20.84 -5.87
N LYS A 115 1.09 22.14 -5.77
CA LYS A 115 2.36 22.67 -5.28
C LYS A 115 2.12 23.75 -4.24
N LEU A 116 2.89 23.69 -3.16
CA LEU A 116 2.89 24.69 -2.10
C LEU A 116 4.32 25.07 -1.75
N ASN A 117 4.51 26.34 -1.42
CA ASN A 117 5.75 26.84 -0.85
C ASN A 117 5.55 26.97 0.65
N LEU A 118 6.32 26.21 1.43
CA LEU A 118 6.17 26.13 2.88
C LEU A 118 7.48 26.49 3.59
N PRO A 119 7.40 27.24 4.71
CA PRO A 119 8.58 27.60 5.49
C PRO A 119 9.19 26.36 6.16
N ILE A 120 10.50 26.40 6.35
CA ILE A 120 11.26 25.33 7.00
C ILE A 120 11.48 25.71 8.47
N ALA A 121 11.00 24.87 9.39
CA ALA A 121 11.30 25.02 10.81
C ALA A 121 12.66 24.38 11.16
N ILE A 122 13.34 24.90 12.17
CA ILE A 122 14.58 24.31 12.69
C ILE A 122 14.26 23.65 14.02
N ARG A 123 14.62 22.37 14.17
CA ARG A 123 14.51 21.62 15.42
C ARG A 123 15.86 21.53 16.12
N ASN A 124 15.86 21.45 17.45
CA ASN A 124 17.04 21.23 18.30
C ASN A 124 18.12 22.34 18.21
N ILE A 125 17.75 23.57 17.88
CA ILE A 125 18.71 24.68 17.84
C ILE A 125 19.23 25.01 19.25
N SER A 126 20.54 25.19 19.39
CA SER A 126 21.16 25.67 20.63
C SER A 126 20.81 27.14 20.89
N ASP A 127 20.56 27.51 22.14
CA ASP A 127 20.22 28.88 22.55
C ASP A 127 21.31 29.92 22.20
N THR A 128 22.56 29.47 22.11
CA THR A 128 23.75 30.30 21.87
C THR A 128 24.01 30.63 20.40
N VAL A 129 23.26 30.02 19.47
CA VAL A 129 23.52 30.11 18.02
C VAL A 129 22.27 30.59 17.30
N HIS A 130 22.47 31.40 16.26
CA HIS A 130 21.45 31.72 15.28
C HIS A 130 21.80 31.01 13.97
N ILE A 131 20.84 30.31 13.37
CA ILE A 131 21.01 29.62 12.10
C ILE A 131 20.03 30.19 11.08
N GLU A 132 20.54 30.49 9.90
CA GLU A 132 19.76 31.00 8.78
C GLU A 132 19.84 29.99 7.64
N LEU A 133 18.68 29.57 7.12
CA LEU A 133 18.58 28.58 6.05
C LEU A 133 18.49 29.27 4.68
N ILE A 134 19.11 28.68 3.68
CA ILE A 134 19.09 29.17 2.29
C ILE A 134 18.74 27.99 1.37
N PRO A 135 17.53 27.97 0.78
CA PRO A 135 16.37 28.84 1.05
C PRO A 135 15.69 28.56 2.41
N GLN A 136 14.89 29.52 2.89
CA GLN A 136 14.03 29.37 4.08
C GLN A 136 12.69 28.68 3.79
N VAL A 137 12.38 28.51 2.50
CA VAL A 137 11.13 27.96 1.99
C VAL A 137 11.44 26.82 1.03
N VAL A 138 10.64 25.77 1.05
CA VAL A 138 10.73 24.63 0.14
C VAL A 138 9.43 24.49 -0.65
N GLU A 139 9.54 24.13 -1.93
CA GLU A 139 8.39 23.70 -2.72
C GLU A 139 8.08 22.24 -2.37
N ILE A 140 6.87 21.97 -1.89
CA ILE A 140 6.32 20.63 -1.80
C ILE A 140 5.39 20.39 -2.99
N LYS A 141 5.59 19.28 -3.69
CA LYS A 141 4.77 18.82 -4.81
C LYS A 141 4.14 17.48 -4.46
N PHE A 142 2.84 17.33 -4.65
CA PHE A 142 2.13 16.10 -4.32
C PHE A 142 0.87 15.93 -5.19
N LEU A 143 0.31 14.73 -5.18
CA LEU A 143 -1.00 14.43 -5.75
C LEU A 143 -2.06 14.54 -4.66
N ILE A 144 -3.18 15.19 -4.98
CA ILE A 144 -4.32 15.38 -4.07
C ILE A 144 -5.64 15.05 -4.79
N PRO A 145 -6.59 14.36 -4.13
CA PRO A 145 -7.94 14.17 -4.67
C PRO A 145 -8.61 15.51 -4.92
N LEU A 146 -9.23 15.71 -6.08
CA LEU A 146 -9.88 16.98 -6.43
C LEU A 146 -10.94 17.41 -5.41
N ASN A 147 -11.69 16.45 -4.86
CA ASN A 147 -12.71 16.69 -3.83
C ASN A 147 -12.12 17.10 -2.46
N LYS A 148 -10.82 16.91 -2.23
CA LYS A 148 -10.11 17.30 -1.01
C LYS A 148 -9.30 18.58 -1.15
N LEU A 149 -9.14 19.10 -2.36
CA LEU A 149 -8.35 20.30 -2.62
C LEU A 149 -8.82 21.52 -1.80
N ALA A 150 -10.14 21.72 -1.69
CA ALA A 150 -10.71 22.82 -0.92
C ALA A 150 -10.56 22.68 0.61
N GLN A 151 -10.24 21.49 1.11
CA GLN A 151 -10.08 21.21 2.55
C GLN A 151 -8.62 21.37 3.00
N LEU A 152 -7.69 21.47 2.05
CA LEU A 152 -6.26 21.50 2.32
C LEU A 152 -5.86 22.78 3.05
N LYS A 153 -5.21 22.63 4.20
CA LYS A 153 -4.67 23.78 4.95
C LYS A 153 -3.13 23.71 5.08
N PRO A 154 -2.41 24.83 4.87
CA PRO A 154 -0.97 24.86 5.05
C PRO A 154 -0.50 24.41 6.45
N GLU A 155 -1.30 24.62 7.51
CA GLU A 155 -0.95 24.21 8.89
C GLU A 155 -0.94 22.68 9.13
N GLU A 156 -1.46 21.91 8.18
CA GLU A 156 -1.40 20.45 8.21
C GLU A 156 -0.02 19.92 7.79
N PHE A 157 0.84 20.80 7.26
CA PHE A 157 2.20 20.46 6.87
C PHE A 157 3.21 20.92 7.92
N GLN A 158 4.18 20.06 8.19
CA GLN A 158 5.34 20.42 9.02
C GLN A 158 6.61 20.00 8.31
N ILE A 159 7.39 21.00 7.90
CA ILE A 159 8.68 20.83 7.25
C ILE A 159 9.75 21.29 8.21
N LEU A 160 10.78 20.47 8.40
CA LEU A 160 11.88 20.80 9.29
C LEU A 160 13.25 20.37 8.77
N VAL A 161 14.27 20.99 9.36
CA VAL A 161 15.64 20.50 9.40
C VAL A 161 16.03 20.26 10.85
N ASP A 162 16.91 19.29 11.09
CA ASP A 162 17.44 19.02 12.43
C ASP A 162 18.82 19.65 12.60
N TYR A 163 18.97 20.51 13.61
CA TYR A 163 20.25 21.11 13.98
C TYR A 163 21.30 20.04 14.35
N ASN A 164 20.88 18.90 14.91
CA ASN A 164 21.81 17.83 15.27
C ASN A 164 22.40 17.11 14.05
N GLU A 165 21.85 17.32 12.84
CA GLU A 165 22.40 16.80 11.58
C GLU A 165 23.47 17.71 10.95
N LEU A 166 23.85 18.80 11.63
CA LEU A 166 24.89 19.70 11.15
C LEU A 166 26.21 18.95 10.96
N SER A 167 26.77 19.08 9.75
CA SER A 167 28.09 18.57 9.44
C SER A 167 29.04 19.73 9.16
N PRO A 168 30.17 19.85 9.88
CA PRO A 168 31.17 20.88 9.59
C PRO A 168 31.77 20.73 8.18
N ILE A 169 31.66 19.54 7.57
CA ILE A 169 32.15 19.23 6.23
C ILE A 169 31.11 19.61 5.17
N TYR A 170 29.83 19.32 5.44
CA TYR A 170 28.74 19.56 4.50
C TYR A 170 27.82 20.67 5.03
N LYS A 171 27.94 21.88 4.47
CA LYS A 171 27.10 23.04 4.79
C LYS A 171 25.65 22.92 4.30
N LYS A 172 25.08 21.71 4.32
CA LYS A 172 23.73 21.39 3.83
C LYS A 172 23.00 20.50 4.82
N LEU A 173 21.75 20.85 5.12
CA LEU A 173 20.84 20.07 5.95
C LEU A 173 19.78 19.40 5.09
N LYS A 174 19.39 18.18 5.43
CA LYS A 174 18.29 17.47 4.77
C LYS A 174 16.96 18.04 5.23
N VAL A 175 16.08 18.31 4.29
CA VAL A 175 14.71 18.74 4.59
C VAL A 175 13.84 17.52 4.83
N HIS A 176 13.08 17.54 5.92
CA HIS A 176 12.19 16.47 6.35
C HIS A 176 10.75 16.96 6.36
N LEU A 177 9.84 16.15 5.82
CA LEU A 177 8.41 16.31 6.01
C LEU A 177 7.97 15.42 7.16
N VAL A 178 7.47 16.02 8.24
CA VAL A 178 7.14 15.32 9.49
C VAL A 178 5.63 15.21 9.71
N LYS A 179 4.88 16.15 9.14
CA LYS A 179 3.41 16.15 9.18
C LYS A 179 2.88 16.52 7.80
N HIS A 180 1.86 15.80 7.36
CA HIS A 180 1.08 16.13 6.15
C HIS A 180 -0.30 15.44 6.23
N PRO A 181 -1.29 15.87 5.43
CA PRO A 181 -2.58 15.20 5.37
C PRO A 181 -2.47 13.76 4.87
N TYR A 182 -3.31 12.85 5.37
CA TYR A 182 -3.28 11.43 5.01
C TYR A 182 -3.74 11.15 3.56
N PHE A 183 -4.47 12.08 2.95
CA PHE A 183 -5.10 11.92 1.64
C PHE A 183 -4.22 12.34 0.46
N ILE A 184 -3.00 12.85 0.68
CA ILE A 184 -2.06 13.20 -0.39
C ILE A 184 -1.10 12.05 -0.71
N LYS A 185 -0.63 11.97 -1.96
CA LYS A 185 0.26 10.91 -2.45
C LYS A 185 1.43 11.48 -3.25
N ASN A 186 2.44 10.66 -3.51
CA ASN A 186 3.60 10.99 -4.37
C ASN A 186 4.29 12.32 -4.02
N ILE A 187 4.59 12.50 -2.73
CA ILE A 187 5.14 13.74 -2.19
C ILE A 187 6.61 13.90 -2.59
N THR A 188 6.98 15.09 -3.04
CA THR A 188 8.36 15.48 -3.36
C THR A 188 8.68 16.84 -2.77
N LEU A 189 9.88 17.00 -2.20
CA LEU A 189 10.40 18.26 -1.68
C LEU A 189 11.50 18.82 -2.58
N LYS A 190 11.45 20.11 -2.90
CA LYS A 190 12.45 20.81 -3.70
C LYS A 190 12.80 22.17 -3.10
N PRO A 191 14.07 22.41 -2.70
CA PRO A 191 15.18 21.45 -2.69
C PRO A 191 15.05 20.41 -1.58
N ALA A 192 15.65 19.22 -1.78
CA ALA A 192 15.68 18.17 -0.75
C ALA A 192 16.72 18.43 0.37
N LYS A 193 17.65 19.35 0.12
CA LYS A 193 18.63 19.84 1.09
C LYS A 193 18.74 21.35 0.97
N VAL A 194 18.93 22.03 2.09
CA VAL A 194 19.13 23.49 2.15
C VAL A 194 20.48 23.82 2.74
N GLU A 195 21.07 24.92 2.31
CA GLU A 195 22.29 25.44 2.91
C GLU A 195 21.97 26.15 4.23
N TYR A 196 22.96 26.30 5.09
CA TYR A 196 22.81 27.01 6.36
C TYR A 196 23.99 27.94 6.64
N VAL A 197 23.70 29.03 7.35
CA VAL A 197 24.68 30.00 7.85
C VAL A 197 24.53 30.09 9.36
N LEU A 198 25.64 29.93 10.09
CA LEU A 198 25.67 30.09 11.55
C LEU A 198 26.15 31.50 11.90
N LYS A 199 25.39 32.18 12.77
CA LYS A 199 25.73 33.47 13.37
C LYS A 199 25.75 33.30 14.89
N ARG A 200 26.73 33.90 15.56
CA ARG A 200 26.76 33.95 17.04
C ARG A 200 25.72 34.98 17.47
N LYS A 201 24.85 34.63 18.44
CA LYS A 201 23.99 35.65 19.06
C LYS A 201 24.90 36.58 19.87
N GLU A 202 24.95 37.85 19.49
CA GLU A 202 25.53 38.89 20.35
C GLU A 202 24.58 39.14 21.52
N LYS A 203 25.16 39.33 22.71
CA LYS A 203 24.44 39.57 23.96
C LYS A 203 23.85 40.97 23.99
#